data_AF-A0A937PHF7-F1
#
_entry.id   AF-A0A937PHF7-F1
#
_cell.length_a   1.000
_cell.length_b   1.000
_cell.length_c   1.000
_cell.angle_alpha   90.00
_cell.angle_beta   90.00
_cell.angle_gamma   90.00
#
_symmetry.space_group_name_H-M   'P 1'
#
loop_
_entity.id
_entity.type
_entity.pdbx_description
1 polymer ?
#
loop_
_entity_poly.entity_id
_entity_poly.type
_entity_poly.pdbx_seq_one_letter_code
_entity_poly.pdbx_strand_id
1 'polypeptide(L)'
;MRILTFDWDEKNENHIAKHGVAAFEIEEAILFCRPFYQKSRKGKYIAYAVTEEGRHLFMVFVIKGSGRIRVISARDMSEKEKRYYKKRKGVR
;
A
#
# COMPACT_ATOMS: atom_id res chain seq x y z
N MET A 1 -12.11 -6.28 -2.91
CA MET A 1 -10.97 -6.32 -3.86
C MET A 1 -10.09 -7.48 -3.44
N ARG A 2 -9.67 -8.32 -4.39
CA ARG A 2 -8.80 -9.48 -4.13
C ARG A 2 -7.47 -9.23 -4.82
N ILE A 3 -6.38 -9.21 -4.06
CA ILE A 3 -5.02 -9.11 -4.57
C ILE A 3 -4.42 -10.51 -4.50
N LEU A 4 -3.83 -10.97 -5.60
CA LEU A 4 -3.26 -12.30 -5.73
C LEU A 4 -1.74 -12.26 -5.87
N THR A 5 -1.22 -11.31 -6.64
CA THR A 5 0.19 -11.20 -6.97
C THR A 5 0.62 -9.76 -7.16
N PHE A 6 1.94 -9.53 -7.06
CA PHE A 6 2.56 -8.24 -7.26
C PHE A 6 3.34 -8.23 -8.57
N ASP A 7 3.26 -7.12 -9.27
CA ASP A 7 3.98 -6.86 -10.50
C ASP A 7 5.24 -6.06 -10.20
N TRP A 8 6.26 -6.75 -9.72
CA TRP A 8 7.57 -6.19 -9.45
C TRP A 8 8.52 -6.34 -10.66
N ASP A 9 9.39 -5.36 -10.80
CA ASP A 9 10.63 -5.46 -11.57
C ASP A 9 11.69 -4.65 -10.82
N GLU A 10 12.97 -4.91 -11.13
CA GLU A 10 14.10 -4.27 -10.45
C GLU A 10 14.01 -2.74 -10.45
N LYS A 11 13.55 -2.14 -11.56
CA LYS A 11 13.41 -0.69 -11.68
C LYS A 11 12.35 -0.15 -10.71
N ASN A 12 11.22 -0.83 -10.59
CA ASN A 12 10.13 -0.44 -9.70
C ASN A 12 10.50 -0.66 -8.24
N GLU A 13 11.12 -1.79 -7.91
CA GLU A 13 11.62 -2.07 -6.56
C GLU A 13 12.64 -1.01 -6.12
N ASN A 14 13.62 -0.71 -6.97
CA ASN A 14 14.61 0.34 -6.70
C ASN A 14 13.96 1.74 -6.61
N HIS A 15 12.90 2.02 -7.36
CA HIS A 15 12.16 3.27 -7.23
C HIS A 15 11.46 3.38 -5.87
N ILE A 16 10.82 2.30 -5.42
CA ILE A 16 10.14 2.23 -4.13
C ILE A 16 11.14 2.29 -2.96
N ALA A 17 12.28 1.61 -3.07
CA ALA A 17 13.34 1.61 -2.07
C ALA A 17 13.89 3.02 -1.79
N LYS A 18 13.85 3.95 -2.78
CA LYS A 18 14.22 5.37 -2.56
C LYS A 18 13.31 6.09 -1.57
N HIS A 19 12.13 5.56 -1.28
CA HIS A 19 11.24 6.04 -0.23
C HIS A 19 11.45 5.34 1.12
N GLY A 20 12.49 4.51 1.23
CA GLY A 20 12.80 3.75 2.45
C GLY A 20 11.78 2.65 2.74
N VAL A 21 11.06 2.16 1.74
CA VAL A 21 10.10 1.06 1.86
C VAL A 21 10.59 -0.11 1.02
N ALA A 22 10.60 -1.31 1.58
CA ALA A 22 10.94 -2.52 0.85
C ALA A 22 9.70 -3.18 0.23
N ALA A 23 9.90 -3.95 -0.84
CA ALA A 23 8.82 -4.68 -1.49
C ALA A 23 8.13 -5.65 -0.53
N PHE A 24 8.88 -6.34 0.33
CA PHE A 24 8.32 -7.29 1.30
C PHE A 24 7.40 -6.61 2.33
N GLU A 25 7.74 -5.40 2.82
CA GLU A 25 6.88 -4.65 3.76
C GLU A 25 5.51 -4.33 3.13
N ILE A 26 5.52 -4.04 1.82
CA ILE A 26 4.30 -3.76 1.05
C ILE A 26 3.47 -5.02 0.89
N GLU A 27 4.11 -6.14 0.52
CA GLU A 27 3.44 -7.43 0.35
C GLU A 27 2.80 -7.88 1.66
N GLU A 28 3.56 -7.83 2.75
CA GLU A 28 3.13 -8.15 4.09
C GLU A 28 1.93 -7.29 4.51
N ALA A 29 2.07 -5.97 4.41
CA ALA A 29 1.03 -5.03 4.83
C ALA A 29 -0.26 -5.17 4.00
N ILE A 30 -0.15 -5.58 2.74
CA ILE A 30 -1.30 -5.77 1.84
C ILE A 30 -1.99 -7.12 2.05
N LEU A 31 -1.22 -8.20 2.20
CA LEU A 31 -1.74 -9.57 2.26
C LEU A 31 -2.19 -9.97 3.67
N PHE A 32 -1.47 -9.54 4.71
CA PHE A 32 -1.66 -10.03 6.08
C PHE A 32 -2.28 -8.99 7.02
N CYS A 33 -1.98 -7.70 6.83
CA CYS A 33 -2.33 -6.67 7.83
C CYS A 33 -3.65 -5.92 7.59
N ARG A 34 -4.61 -6.56 6.90
CA ARG A 34 -5.97 -6.04 6.65
C ARG A 34 -5.98 -4.54 6.26
N PRO A 35 -5.37 -4.13 5.15
CA PRO A 35 -5.32 -2.72 4.76
C PRO A 35 -6.71 -2.10 4.50
N PHE A 36 -6.78 -0.78 4.59
CA PHE A 36 -7.94 0.00 4.12
C PHE A 36 -7.68 0.49 2.69
N TYR A 37 -8.58 0.15 1.77
CA TYR A 37 -8.47 0.53 0.36
C TYR A 37 -9.44 1.64 -0.02
N GLN A 38 -8.97 2.53 -0.90
CA GLN A 38 -9.77 3.62 -1.46
C GLN A 38 -9.52 3.75 -2.97
N LYS A 39 -10.60 3.91 -3.75
CA LYS A 39 -10.48 4.30 -5.16
C LYS A 39 -10.00 5.74 -5.27
N SER A 40 -9.03 5.98 -6.14
CA SER A 40 -8.54 7.31 -6.49
C SER A 40 -8.90 7.65 -7.95
N ARG A 41 -8.33 8.72 -8.49
CA ARG A 41 -8.56 9.15 -9.87
C ARG A 41 -7.80 8.29 -10.87
N LYS A 42 -8.29 8.26 -12.12
CA LYS A 42 -7.60 7.65 -13.28
C LYS A 42 -7.21 6.17 -13.06
N GLY A 43 -8.11 5.38 -12.50
CA GLY A 43 -7.90 3.93 -12.31
C GLY A 43 -6.88 3.54 -11.23
N LYS A 44 -6.44 4.50 -10.40
CA LYS A 44 -5.53 4.25 -9.29
C LYS A 44 -6.28 3.89 -8.01
N TYR A 45 -5.61 3.15 -7.16
CA TYR A 45 -6.06 2.75 -5.84
C TYR A 45 -5.06 3.23 -4.80
N ILE A 46 -5.56 3.52 -3.61
CA ILE A 46 -4.77 3.84 -2.44
C ILE A 46 -4.98 2.72 -1.43
N ALA A 47 -3.90 2.21 -0.84
CA ALA A 47 -3.94 1.38 0.36
C ALA A 47 -3.31 2.14 1.53
N TYR A 48 -4.01 2.10 2.66
CA TYR A 48 -3.51 2.49 3.95
C TYR A 48 -3.33 1.22 4.77
N ALA A 49 -2.10 0.91 5.14
CA ALA A 49 -1.77 -0.32 5.84
C ALA A 49 -0.83 -0.05 7.01
N VAL A 50 -0.77 -1.00 7.94
CA VAL A 50 0.20 -0.99 9.03
C VAL A 50 0.92 -2.33 8.95
N THR A 51 2.25 -2.34 8.89
CA THR A 51 3.04 -3.59 8.95
C THR A 51 2.87 -4.25 10.33
N GLU A 52 3.28 -5.50 10.48
CA GLU A 52 3.33 -6.19 11.77
C GLU A 52 4.21 -5.44 12.78
N GLU A 53 5.29 -4.79 12.31
CA GLU A 53 6.16 -3.94 13.13
C GLU A 53 5.54 -2.56 13.48
N GLY A 54 4.32 -2.28 13.04
CA GLY A 54 3.60 -1.04 13.38
C GLY A 54 3.88 0.13 12.44
N ARG A 55 4.62 -0.08 11.35
CA ARG A 55 4.94 0.97 10.37
C ARG A 55 3.71 1.29 9.52
N HIS A 56 3.32 2.56 9.48
CA HIS A 56 2.12 3.01 8.76
C HIS A 56 2.46 3.40 7.32
N LEU A 57 2.00 2.60 6.35
CA LEU A 57 2.31 2.78 4.93
C LEU A 57 1.13 3.35 4.13
N PHE A 58 1.40 4.39 3.35
CA PHE A 58 0.56 4.92 2.29
C PHE A 58 1.07 4.40 0.94
N MET A 59 0.23 3.68 0.21
CA MET A 59 0.59 3.06 -1.06
C MET A 59 -0.38 3.46 -2.16
N VAL A 60 0.15 3.78 -3.34
CA VAL A 60 -0.62 4.01 -4.57
C VAL A 60 -0.31 2.89 -5.54
N PHE A 61 -1.34 2.25 -6.08
CA PHE A 61 -1.16 1.15 -7.04
C PHE A 61 -2.26 1.14 -8.10
N VAL A 62 -2.02 0.35 -9.14
CA VAL A 62 -3.01 0.00 -10.17
C VAL A 62 -3.23 -1.49 -10.16
N ILE A 63 -4.43 -1.91 -10.57
CA ILE A 63 -4.76 -3.32 -10.76
C ILE A 63 -4.52 -3.66 -12.23
N LYS A 64 -3.78 -4.72 -12.48
CA LYS A 64 -3.52 -5.31 -13.80
C LYS A 64 -4.22 -6.67 -13.89
N GLY A 65 -5.14 -6.81 -14.84
CA GLY A 65 -5.88 -8.06 -15.05
C GLY A 65 -6.56 -8.59 -13.77
N SER A 66 -6.49 -9.89 -13.56
CA SER A 66 -7.21 -10.63 -12.50
C SER A 66 -6.52 -10.58 -11.14
N GLY A 67 -6.34 -9.40 -10.55
CA GLY A 67 -5.85 -9.25 -9.17
C GLY A 67 -4.33 -9.18 -9.00
N ARG A 68 -3.58 -9.05 -10.10
CA ARG A 68 -2.17 -8.63 -10.07
C ARG A 68 -2.12 -7.11 -9.86
N ILE A 69 -1.26 -6.61 -8.98
CA ILE A 69 -1.15 -5.15 -8.76
C ILE A 69 0.24 -4.62 -9.07
N ARG A 70 0.32 -3.40 -9.61
CA ARG A 70 1.60 -2.67 -9.70
C ARG A 70 1.58 -1.49 -8.76
N VAL A 71 2.47 -1.52 -7.78
CA VAL A 71 2.67 -0.39 -6.87
C VAL A 71 3.43 0.70 -7.61
N ILE A 72 2.85 1.89 -7.62
CA ILE A 72 3.38 3.09 -8.27
C ILE A 72 4.25 3.87 -7.28
N SER A 73 3.82 3.95 -6.02
CA SER A 73 4.54 4.65 -4.95
C SER A 73 4.12 4.08 -3.60
N ALA A 74 5.06 4.02 -2.66
CA ALA A 74 4.83 3.68 -1.28
C ALA A 74 5.72 4.55 -0.39
N ARG A 75 5.18 4.98 0.75
CA ARG A 75 5.90 5.81 1.74
C ARG A 75 5.23 5.70 3.10
N ASP A 76 5.87 6.25 4.12
CA ASP A 76 5.23 6.47 5.41
C ASP A 76 4.02 7.41 5.31
N MET A 77 2.99 7.11 6.09
CA MET A 77 1.85 8.00 6.26
C MET A 77 2.27 9.27 7.00
N SER A 78 1.80 10.42 6.52
CA SER A 78 1.79 11.65 7.30
C SER A 78 0.86 11.53 8.51
N GLU A 79 1.02 12.42 9.50
CA GLU A 79 0.15 12.45 10.68
C GLU A 79 -1.34 12.64 10.32
N LYS A 80 -1.63 13.39 9.25
CA LYS A 80 -2.99 13.56 8.75
C LYS A 80 -3.55 12.24 8.20
N GLU A 81 -2.74 11.47 7.48
CA GLU A 81 -3.13 10.17 6.93
C GLU A 81 -3.27 9.11 8.03
N LYS A 82 -2.39 9.11 9.04
CA LYS A 82 -2.54 8.24 10.22
C LYS A 82 -3.86 8.50 10.95
N ARG A 83 -4.18 9.77 11.22
CA ARG A 83 -5.48 10.16 11.83
C ARG A 83 -6.67 9.73 10.95
N TYR A 84 -6.57 9.93 9.64
CA TYR A 84 -7.60 9.48 8.70
C TYR A 84 -7.78 7.96 8.71
N TYR A 85 -6.69 7.20 8.69
CA TYR A 85 -6.67 5.75 8.76
C TYR A 85 -7.35 5.25 10.05
N LYS A 86 -6.95 5.76 11.22
CA LYS A 86 -7.55 5.40 12.52
C LYS A 86 -9.06 5.65 12.54
N LYS A 87 -9.50 6.84 12.08
CA LYS A 87 -10.93 7.19 11.98
C LYS A 87 -11.70 6.23 11.07
N ARG A 88 -11.10 5.77 9.96
CA ARG A 88 -11.74 4.84 9.01
C ARG A 88 -11.74 3.40 9.50
N LYS A 89 -10.73 3.00 10.30
CA LYS A 89 -10.64 1.67 10.90
C LYS A 89 -11.50 1.48 12.15
N GLY A 90 -12.06 2.56 12.70
CA GLY A 90 -12.83 2.50 13.94
C GLY A 90 -11.96 2.20 15.17
N VAL A 91 -10.63 2.27 15.02
CA VAL A 91 -9.68 2.10 16.11
C VAL A 91 -9.55 3.47 16.77
N ARG A 92 -10.29 3.65 17.85
CA ARG A 92 -10.15 4.79 18.76
C ARG A 92 -8.88 4.62 19.59
#